data_AF-A0A258SCX8-F1
#
_entry.id   AF-A0A258SCX8-F1
#
_cell.length_a   1.000
_cell.length_b   1.000
_cell.length_c   1.000
_cell.angle_alpha   90.00
_cell.angle_beta   90.00
_cell.angle_gamma   90.00
#
_symmetry.space_group_name_H-M   'P 1'
#
loop_
_entity.id
_entity.type
_entity.pdbx_description
1 polymer ?
#
loop_
_entity_poly.entity_id
_entity_poly.type
_entity_poly.pdbx_seq_one_letter_code
_entity_poly.pdbx_strand_id
1 'polypeptide(L)'
;MTAVRRAAIIGVIAFVAAIAGVFIGRVLLPAPSHTGAELHALLHDKLTLDAQQHAKLDALEATFSVRRKALELELRADNARLAEAIETEHGFGPRVAAAVDACHVTMGKLQKVTLEHVFAMRSLLRRDQTAVFDQAVVKALTADAQ
;
A
#
# COMPACT_ATOMS: atom_id res chain seq x y z
N MET A 1 -39.63 17.24 -16.71
CA MET A 1 -38.60 16.82 -15.73
C MET A 1 -38.10 18.05 -15.00
N THR A 2 -38.33 18.16 -13.69
CA THR A 2 -37.94 19.34 -12.91
C THR A 2 -36.42 19.45 -12.79
N ALA A 3 -35.90 20.68 -12.77
CA ALA A 3 -34.46 20.95 -12.69
C ALA A 3 -33.77 20.24 -11.52
N VAL A 4 -34.50 20.09 -10.40
CA VAL A 4 -34.06 19.37 -9.20
C VAL A 4 -33.82 17.87 -9.46
N ARG A 5 -34.70 17.21 -10.23
CA ARG A 5 -34.54 15.79 -10.59
C ARG A 5 -33.35 15.57 -11.51
N ARG A 6 -33.06 16.52 -12.40
CA ARG A 6 -31.86 16.47 -13.27
C ARG A 6 -30.58 16.68 -12.47
N ALA A 7 -30.56 17.65 -11.55
CA ALA A 7 -29.41 17.88 -10.68
C ALA A 7 -29.10 16.66 -9.79
N ALA A 8 -30.12 16.01 -9.23
CA ALA A 8 -29.94 14.79 -8.44
C ALA A 8 -29.35 13.62 -9.26
N ILE A 9 -29.84 13.40 -10.48
CA ILE A 9 -29.32 12.35 -11.37
C ILE A 9 -27.86 12.63 -11.77
N ILE A 10 -27.54 13.89 -12.10
CA ILE A 10 -26.16 14.28 -12.45
C ILE A 10 -25.22 14.09 -11.25
N GLY A 11 -25.67 14.45 -10.04
CA GLY A 11 -24.89 14.24 -8.82
C GLY A 11 -24.57 12.77 -8.55
N VAL A 12 -25.56 11.88 -8.72
CA VAL A 12 -25.36 10.43 -8.55
C VAL A 12 -24.40 9.87 -9.60
N ILE A 13 -24.54 10.28 -10.86
CA ILE A 13 -23.64 9.82 -11.94
C ILE A 13 -22.21 10.31 -11.69
N ALA A 14 -22.02 11.56 -11.28
CA ALA A 14 -20.70 12.11 -10.98
C ALA A 14 -20.03 11.40 -9.78
N PHE A 15 -20.82 11.07 -8.75
CA PHE A 15 -20.35 10.35 -7.56
C PHE A 15 -19.92 8.91 -7.90
N VAL A 16 -20.74 8.19 -8.67
CA VAL A 16 -20.40 6.85 -9.16
C VAL A 16 -19.16 6.88 -10.06
N ALA A 17 -19.04 7.88 -10.94
CA ALA A 17 -17.86 8.05 -11.79
C ALA A 17 -16.60 8.37 -10.97
N ALA A 18 -16.69 9.15 -9.90
CA ALA A 18 -15.57 9.43 -9.02
C ALA A 18 -15.10 8.18 -8.27
N ILE A 19 -16.03 7.39 -7.72
CA ILE A 19 -15.73 6.12 -7.03
C ILE A 19 -15.11 5.13 -8.02
N ALA A 20 -15.73 4.95 -9.20
CA ALA A 20 -15.21 4.10 -10.25
C ALA A 20 -13.82 4.54 -10.70
N GLY A 21 -13.57 5.85 -10.83
CA GLY A 21 -12.26 6.40 -11.17
C GLY A 21 -11.18 6.08 -10.13
N VAL A 22 -11.50 6.17 -8.83
CA VAL A 22 -10.57 5.79 -7.75
C VAL A 22 -10.33 4.27 -7.71
N PHE A 23 -11.37 3.47 -7.95
CA PHE A 23 -11.29 2.01 -7.93
C PHE A 23 -10.52 1.47 -9.14
N ILE A 24 -10.86 1.93 -10.34
CA ILE A 24 -10.16 1.60 -11.59
C ILE A 24 -8.72 2.13 -11.52
N GLY A 25 -8.53 3.34 -10.99
CA GLY A 25 -7.22 3.90 -10.70
C GLY A 25 -6.37 2.97 -9.81
N ARG A 26 -6.93 2.41 -8.73
CA ARG A 26 -6.21 1.50 -7.83
C ARG A 26 -6.04 0.06 -8.33
N VAL A 27 -6.89 -0.40 -9.24
CA VAL A 27 -6.87 -1.78 -9.77
C VAL A 27 -6.01 -1.88 -11.04
N LEU A 28 -6.08 -0.88 -11.93
CA LEU A 28 -5.29 -0.84 -13.17
C LEU A 28 -3.95 -0.14 -13.01
N LEU A 29 -3.84 0.87 -12.16
CA LEU A 29 -2.56 1.40 -11.74
C LEU A 29 -2.22 0.67 -10.44
N PRO A 30 -1.28 -0.29 -10.44
CA PRO A 30 -0.75 -0.78 -9.17
C PRO A 30 -0.32 0.45 -8.40
N ALA A 31 -0.97 0.72 -7.26
CA ALA A 31 -0.54 1.77 -6.36
C ALA A 31 0.96 1.58 -6.19
N PRO A 32 1.79 2.51 -6.65
CA PRO A 32 3.20 2.26 -6.59
C PRO A 32 3.52 2.23 -5.11
N SER A 33 3.93 1.08 -4.61
CA SER A 33 4.74 1.01 -3.41
C SER A 33 6.12 1.59 -3.75
N HIS A 34 6.17 2.90 -4.11
CA HIS A 34 7.37 3.59 -4.55
C HIS A 34 8.44 3.49 -3.46
N THR A 35 8.07 3.65 -2.19
CA THR A 35 9.06 3.60 -1.09
C THR A 35 9.75 2.23 -0.96
N GLY A 36 9.07 1.12 -1.23
CA GLY A 36 9.67 -0.21 -1.13
C GLY A 36 10.48 -0.59 -2.36
N ALA A 37 9.90 -0.46 -3.56
CA ALA A 37 10.53 -0.88 -4.80
C ALA A 37 11.63 0.09 -5.29
N GLU A 38 11.46 1.40 -5.11
CA GLU A 38 12.50 2.37 -5.46
C GLU A 38 13.64 2.34 -4.47
N LEU A 39 13.37 2.17 -3.16
CA LEU A 39 14.43 1.94 -2.20
C LEU A 39 15.18 0.65 -2.52
N HIS A 40 14.47 -0.44 -2.86
CA HIS A 40 15.12 -1.70 -3.21
C HIS A 40 15.99 -1.58 -4.46
N ALA A 41 15.53 -0.86 -5.49
CA ALA A 41 16.32 -0.57 -6.70
C ALA A 41 17.53 0.35 -6.41
N LEU A 42 17.33 1.42 -5.64
CA LEU A 42 18.39 2.33 -5.20
C LEU A 42 19.44 1.64 -4.32
N LEU A 43 19.02 0.65 -3.51
CA LEU A 43 19.92 -0.13 -2.67
C LEU A 43 20.70 -1.16 -3.49
N HIS A 44 20.07 -1.86 -4.43
CA HIS A 44 20.76 -2.84 -5.30
C HIS A 44 21.87 -2.21 -6.13
N ASP A 45 21.68 -0.96 -6.59
CA ASP A 45 22.68 -0.24 -7.39
C ASP A 45 23.88 0.27 -6.55
N LYS A 46 23.68 0.50 -5.25
CA LYS A 46 24.71 1.08 -4.36
C LYS A 46 25.33 0.11 -3.35
N LEU A 47 24.73 -1.06 -3.14
CA LEU A 47 25.21 -2.08 -2.21
C LEU A 47 25.55 -3.37 -2.96
N THR A 48 26.85 -3.62 -3.12
CA THR A 48 27.36 -4.92 -3.55
C THR A 48 27.25 -5.91 -2.40
N LEU A 49 26.29 -6.83 -2.51
CA LEU A 49 26.11 -7.93 -1.57
C LEU A 49 27.01 -9.11 -1.97
N ASP A 50 27.55 -9.81 -0.97
CA ASP A 50 28.25 -11.08 -1.21
C ASP A 50 27.25 -12.24 -1.37
N ALA A 51 27.73 -13.41 -1.81
CA ALA A 51 26.88 -14.58 -2.05
C ALA A 51 26.10 -15.04 -0.80
N GLN A 52 26.67 -14.86 0.40
CA GLN A 52 26.01 -15.23 1.64
C GLN A 52 24.90 -14.23 1.99
N GLN A 53 25.13 -12.93 1.76
CA GLN A 53 24.14 -11.89 1.93
C GLN A 53 22.97 -12.07 0.95
N HIS A 54 23.25 -12.40 -0.32
CA HIS A 54 22.21 -12.72 -1.31
C HIS A 54 21.33 -13.89 -0.88
N ALA A 55 21.91 -15.02 -0.47
CA ALA A 55 21.13 -16.18 -0.03
C ALA A 55 20.23 -15.86 1.19
N LYS A 56 20.70 -15.02 2.12
CA LYS A 56 19.89 -14.55 3.26
C LYS A 56 18.79 -13.60 2.83
N LEU A 57 19.08 -12.70 1.89
CA LEU A 57 18.10 -11.76 1.34
C LEU A 57 16.98 -12.50 0.59
N ASP A 58 17.30 -13.49 -0.23
CA ASP A 58 16.30 -14.27 -0.96
C ASP A 58 15.32 -14.99 -0.01
N ALA A 59 15.83 -15.58 1.07
CA ALA A 59 15.00 -16.21 2.09
C ALA A 59 14.11 -15.19 2.84
N LEU A 60 14.65 -13.99 3.11
CA LEU A 60 13.90 -12.89 3.71
C LEU A 60 12.78 -12.40 2.78
N GLU A 61 13.07 -12.18 1.50
CA GLU A 61 12.12 -11.75 0.48
C GLU A 61 10.99 -12.77 0.25
N ALA A 62 11.32 -14.07 0.23
CA ALA A 62 10.32 -15.12 0.15
C ALA A 62 9.31 -15.01 1.30
N THR A 63 9.80 -14.83 2.53
CA THR A 63 8.95 -14.69 3.72
C THR A 63 8.12 -13.40 3.68
N PHE A 64 8.73 -12.28 3.31
CA PHE A 64 8.05 -10.99 3.19
C PHE A 64 6.94 -11.04 2.14
N SER A 65 7.21 -11.62 0.97
CA SER A 65 6.25 -11.72 -0.13
C SER A 65 4.96 -12.44 0.28
N VAL A 66 5.06 -13.51 1.06
CA VAL A 66 3.91 -14.27 1.58
C VAL A 66 3.09 -13.41 2.54
N ARG A 67 3.74 -12.77 3.52
CA ARG A 67 3.04 -11.91 4.50
C ARG A 67 2.37 -10.72 3.84
N ARG A 68 3.07 -10.05 2.92
CA ARG A 68 2.53 -8.95 2.13
C ARG A 68 1.31 -9.40 1.34
N LYS A 69 1.39 -10.54 0.65
CA LYS A 69 0.29 -11.06 -0.16
C LYS A 69 -0.95 -11.39 0.68
N ALA A 70 -0.76 -11.95 1.87
CA ALA A 70 -1.86 -12.23 2.79
C ALA A 70 -2.60 -10.93 3.20
N LEU A 71 -1.88 -9.88 3.59
CA LEU A 71 -2.45 -8.59 3.95
C LEU A 71 -3.11 -7.88 2.76
N GLU A 72 -2.53 -7.98 1.56
CA GLU A 72 -3.16 -7.46 0.35
C GLU A 72 -4.47 -8.18 0.01
N LEU A 73 -4.59 -9.47 0.32
CA LEU A 73 -5.85 -10.22 0.15
C LEU A 73 -6.87 -9.83 1.21
N GLU A 74 -6.44 -9.64 2.47
CA GLU A 74 -7.29 -9.12 3.56
C GLU A 74 -7.87 -7.75 3.18
N LEU A 75 -7.05 -6.84 2.64
CA LEU A 75 -7.48 -5.51 2.21
C LEU A 75 -8.48 -5.58 1.05
N ARG A 76 -8.30 -6.51 0.11
CA ARG A 76 -9.29 -6.74 -0.97
C ARG A 76 -10.62 -7.23 -0.40
N ALA A 77 -10.60 -8.09 0.60
CA ALA A 77 -11.80 -8.55 1.28
C ALA A 77 -12.49 -7.44 2.09
N ASP A 78 -11.72 -6.57 2.75
CA ASP A 78 -12.24 -5.37 3.42
C ASP A 78 -12.95 -4.44 2.42
N ASN A 79 -12.36 -4.21 1.26
CA ASN A 79 -12.98 -3.39 0.20
C ASN A 79 -14.26 -4.00 -0.37
N ALA A 80 -14.33 -5.34 -0.48
CA ALA A 80 -15.56 -6.01 -0.90
C ALA A 80 -16.69 -5.82 0.13
N ARG A 81 -16.38 -5.91 1.43
CA ARG A 81 -17.34 -5.60 2.50
C ARG A 81 -17.78 -4.14 2.48
N LEU A 82 -16.86 -3.23 2.21
CA LEU A 82 -17.19 -1.80 2.08
C LEU A 82 -18.17 -1.57 0.91
N ALA A 83 -17.94 -2.20 -0.24
CA ALA A 83 -18.84 -2.08 -1.39
C ALA A 83 -20.26 -2.59 -1.04
N GLU A 84 -20.37 -3.76 -0.42
CA GLU A 84 -21.65 -4.32 0.04
C GLU A 84 -22.37 -3.40 1.05
N ALA A 85 -21.60 -2.79 1.98
CA ALA A 85 -22.15 -1.85 2.95
C ALA A 85 -22.69 -0.58 2.29
N ILE A 86 -21.97 -0.03 1.30
CA ILE A 86 -22.41 1.14 0.52
C ILE A 86 -23.70 0.82 -0.26
N GLU A 87 -23.79 -0.37 -0.85
CA GLU A 87 -24.99 -0.82 -1.55
C GLU A 87 -26.18 -1.01 -0.62
N THR A 88 -25.96 -1.39 0.65
CA THR A 88 -27.06 -1.60 1.60
C THR A 88 -27.51 -0.31 2.27
N GLU A 89 -26.56 0.53 2.71
CA GLU A 89 -26.84 1.67 3.58
C GLU A 89 -27.08 2.97 2.79
N HIS A 90 -26.65 3.03 1.52
CA HIS A 90 -26.77 4.19 0.62
C HIS A 90 -26.32 5.52 1.26
N GLY A 91 -25.41 5.45 2.22
CA GLY A 91 -24.93 6.54 3.05
C GLY A 91 -23.84 6.06 4.00
N PHE A 92 -23.23 6.97 4.75
CA PHE A 92 -22.20 6.64 5.73
C PHE A 92 -22.83 6.10 7.02
N GLY A 93 -23.29 4.85 6.96
CA GLY A 93 -23.88 4.14 8.10
C GLY A 93 -22.85 3.32 8.88
N PRO A 94 -23.32 2.59 9.91
CA PRO A 94 -22.43 1.84 10.80
C PRO A 94 -21.64 0.73 10.08
N ARG A 95 -22.18 0.08 9.04
CA ARG A 95 -21.43 -0.95 8.29
C ARG A 95 -20.36 -0.32 7.41
N VAL A 96 -20.65 0.82 6.78
CA VAL A 96 -19.65 1.57 6.00
C VAL A 96 -18.50 2.02 6.91
N ALA A 97 -18.81 2.60 8.07
CA ALA A 97 -17.79 3.01 9.04
C ALA A 97 -16.91 1.84 9.50
N ALA A 98 -17.53 0.71 9.88
CA ALA A 98 -16.79 -0.48 10.32
C ALA A 98 -15.89 -1.07 9.22
N ALA A 99 -16.35 -1.08 7.97
CA ALA A 99 -15.55 -1.58 6.85
C ALA A 99 -14.37 -0.65 6.53
N VAL A 100 -14.55 0.66 6.64
CA VAL A 100 -13.47 1.64 6.52
C VAL A 100 -12.42 1.47 7.62
N ASP A 101 -12.86 1.29 8.87
CA ASP A 101 -11.94 1.06 10.00
C ASP A 101 -11.14 -0.24 9.81
N ALA A 102 -11.78 -1.31 9.33
CA ALA A 102 -11.08 -2.55 8.99
C ALA A 102 -10.02 -2.32 7.88
N CYS A 103 -10.37 -1.58 6.83
CA CYS A 103 -9.40 -1.19 5.79
C CYS A 103 -8.19 -0.45 6.40
N HIS A 104 -8.42 0.52 7.30
CA HIS A 104 -7.34 1.27 7.95
C HIS A 104 -6.43 0.38 8.80
N VAL A 105 -7.00 -0.57 9.54
CA VAL A 105 -6.22 -1.55 10.32
C VAL A 105 -5.34 -2.38 9.39
N THR A 106 -5.89 -2.92 8.31
CA THR A 106 -5.13 -3.75 7.36
C THR A 106 -4.05 -2.95 6.63
N MET A 107 -4.34 -1.70 6.23
CA MET A 107 -3.34 -0.79 5.69
C MET A 107 -2.21 -0.51 6.68
N GLY A 108 -2.53 -0.26 7.96
CA GLY A 108 -1.53 -0.06 9.01
C GLY A 108 -0.64 -1.28 9.23
N LYS A 109 -1.21 -2.49 9.21
CA LYS A 109 -0.44 -3.75 9.23
C LYS A 109 0.51 -3.84 8.03
N LEU A 110 0.04 -3.52 6.82
CA LEU A 110 0.84 -3.57 5.59
C LEU A 110 2.03 -2.60 5.66
N GLN A 111 1.81 -1.39 6.16
CA GLN A 111 2.88 -0.42 6.38
C GLN A 111 3.89 -0.92 7.41
N LYS A 112 3.42 -1.47 8.54
CA LYS A 112 4.28 -2.01 9.59
C LYS A 112 5.16 -3.14 9.09
N VAL A 113 4.61 -4.14 8.39
CA VAL A 113 5.41 -5.28 7.89
C VAL A 113 6.43 -4.84 6.83
N THR A 114 6.11 -3.80 6.05
CA THR A 114 7.03 -3.22 5.08
C THR A 114 8.21 -2.55 5.78
N LEU A 115 7.95 -1.79 6.86
CA LEU A 115 9.01 -1.17 7.64
C LEU A 115 9.88 -2.21 8.37
N GLU A 116 9.25 -3.24 8.95
CA GLU A 116 9.97 -4.38 9.55
C GLU A 116 10.89 -5.06 8.53
N HIS A 117 10.42 -5.24 7.29
CA HIS A 117 11.21 -5.80 6.20
C HIS A 117 12.43 -4.93 5.84
N VAL A 118 12.25 -3.61 5.75
CA VAL A 118 13.35 -2.67 5.52
C VAL A 118 14.43 -2.81 6.61
N PHE A 119 14.05 -2.86 7.89
CA PHE A 119 15.04 -3.08 8.97
C PHE A 119 15.63 -4.49 8.98
N ALA A 120 14.89 -5.50 8.55
CA ALA A 120 15.43 -6.85 8.39
C ALA A 120 16.50 -6.90 7.29
N MET A 121 16.29 -6.23 6.14
CA MET A 121 17.33 -6.08 5.11
C MET A 121 18.57 -5.38 5.66
N ARG A 122 18.39 -4.29 6.43
CA ARG A 122 19.49 -3.58 7.09
C ARG A 122 20.33 -4.50 7.97
N SER A 123 19.71 -5.47 8.66
CA SER A 123 20.40 -6.40 9.57
C SER A 123 21.33 -7.38 8.86
N LEU A 124 21.15 -7.57 7.54
CA LEU A 124 22.02 -8.42 6.71
C LEU A 124 23.30 -7.71 6.25
N LEU A 125 23.38 -6.40 6.43
CA LEU A 125 24.47 -5.57 5.94
C LEU A 125 25.64 -5.51 6.92
N ARG A 126 26.85 -5.40 6.36
CA ARG A 126 28.06 -5.12 7.13
C ARG A 126 28.09 -3.64 7.54
N ARG A 127 28.95 -3.30 8.51
CA ARG A 127 29.04 -1.93 9.07
C ARG A 127 29.31 -0.88 8.01
N ASP A 128 30.19 -1.17 7.04
CA ASP A 128 30.51 -0.32 5.89
C ASP A 128 29.32 -0.08 4.96
N GLN A 129 28.40 -1.04 4.85
CA GLN A 129 27.20 -0.97 4.01
C GLN A 129 26.03 -0.24 4.69
N THR A 130 25.90 -0.35 6.02
CA THR A 130 24.75 0.21 6.75
C THR A 130 24.62 1.74 6.63
N ALA A 131 25.73 2.47 6.50
CA ALA A 131 25.68 3.93 6.35
C ALA A 131 25.00 4.36 5.04
N VAL A 132 25.30 3.67 3.94
CA VAL A 132 24.69 3.92 2.62
C VAL A 132 23.21 3.57 2.66
N PHE A 133 22.86 2.45 3.30
CA PHE A 133 21.47 2.04 3.49
C PHE A 133 20.67 3.08 4.26
N ASP A 134 21.17 3.51 5.43
CA ASP A 134 20.48 4.45 6.31
C ASP A 134 20.23 5.79 5.62
N GLN A 135 21.23 6.29 4.87
CA GLN A 135 21.08 7.51 4.08
C GLN A 135 20.02 7.37 2.98
N ALA A 136 19.97 6.23 2.30
CA ALA A 136 18.98 5.95 1.27
C ALA A 136 17.56 5.89 1.85
N VAL A 137 17.39 5.24 3.02
CA VAL A 137 16.10 5.17 3.72
C VAL A 137 15.64 6.56 4.15
N VAL A 138 16.51 7.35 4.78
CA VAL A 138 16.18 8.73 5.18
C VAL A 138 15.76 9.54 3.96
N LYS A 139 16.53 9.51 2.88
CA LYS A 139 16.21 10.23 1.64
C LYS A 139 14.84 9.82 1.08
N ALA A 140 14.56 8.51 1.03
CA ALA A 140 13.29 8.01 0.53
C ALA A 140 12.10 8.44 1.39
N LEU A 141 12.27 8.52 2.72
CA LEU A 141 11.23 8.97 3.64
C LEU A 141 11.04 10.49 3.66
N THR A 142 12.04 11.26 3.25
CA THR A 142 11.98 12.74 3.20
C THR A 142 11.77 13.32 1.80
N ALA A 143 11.70 12.48 0.76
CA ALA A 143 11.64 12.93 -0.63
C ALA A 143 10.37 13.73 -0.96
N ASP A 144 9.23 13.42 -0.33
CA ASP A 144 7.97 14.17 -0.50
C ASP A 144 7.84 15.37 0.45
N ALA A 145 8.80 15.58 1.36
CA ALA A 145 8.81 16.69 2.31
C ALA A 145 9.53 17.94 1.78
N GLN A 146 9.92 17.95 0.50
CA GLN A 146 10.60 19.03 -0.22
C GLN A 146 9.84 19.40 -1.48
#